data_AF-A0A316NSR6-F1
#
_entry.id   AF-A0A316NSR6-F1
#
_cell.length_a   1.000
_cell.length_b   1.000
_cell.length_c   1.000
_cell.angle_alpha   90.00
_cell.angle_beta   90.00
_cell.angle_gamma   90.00
#
_symmetry.space_group_name_H-M   'P 1'
#
loop_
_entity.id
_entity.type
_entity.pdbx_description
1 polymer ?
#
loop_
_entity_poly.entity_id
_entity_poly.type
_entity_poly.pdbx_seq_one_letter_code
_entity_poly.pdbx_strand_id
1 'polypeptide(L)'
;MKYFYSFIILCCLVTNMLGQHTYGTSGLLYSPTAEMQKDKTVMIGGSMIDHNIYRDAYWNAHDEYNPYTYNYYLNITLFPWLEIAYTCTLVKGIHGSNYWPQQTWGK
;
A
#
# COMPACT_ATOMS: atom_id res chain seq x y z
N MET A 1 30.95 1.32 20.29
CA MET A 1 31.45 1.28 18.90
C MET A 1 30.50 0.53 17.96
N LYS A 2 30.18 -0.76 18.18
CA LYS A 2 29.35 -1.57 17.24
C LYS A 2 27.95 -1.00 16.96
N TYR A 3 27.27 -0.47 17.99
CA TYR A 3 25.93 0.12 17.86
C TYR A 3 25.90 1.51 17.23
N PHE A 4 27.03 2.24 17.25
CA PHE A 4 27.13 3.59 16.70
C PHE A 4 27.08 3.57 15.16
N TYR A 5 27.78 2.63 14.54
CA TYR A 5 27.72 2.43 13.09
C TYR A 5 26.34 1.94 12.63
N SER A 6 25.69 1.08 13.41
CA SER A 6 24.33 0.63 13.12
C SER A 6 23.31 1.77 13.18
N PHE A 7 23.49 2.70 14.12
CA PHE A 7 22.64 3.89 14.25
C PHE A 7 22.84 4.87 13.07
N ILE A 8 24.08 5.07 12.62
CA ILE A 8 24.37 5.91 11.44
C ILE A 8 23.74 5.32 10.17
N ILE A 9 23.84 4.00 9.95
CA ILE A 9 23.21 3.32 8.81
C ILE A 9 21.69 3.52 8.85
N LEU A 10 21.06 3.36 10.02
CA LEU A 10 19.63 3.59 10.19
C LEU A 10 19.25 5.04 9.88
N CYS A 11 20.01 6.03 10.36
CA CYS A 11 19.75 7.45 10.07
C CYS A 11 19.89 7.78 8.57
N CYS A 12 20.86 7.21 7.87
CA CYS A 12 21.04 7.41 6.43
C CYS A 12 19.93 6.77 5.58
N LEU A 13 19.26 5.72 6.09
CA LEU A 13 18.12 5.09 5.41
C LEU A 13 16.83 5.94 5.54
N VAL A 14 16.68 6.71 6.61
CA VAL A 14 15.47 7.49 6.90
C VAL A 14 15.40 8.80 6.09
N THR A 15 16.52 9.32 5.58
CA THR A 15 16.56 10.63 4.90
C THR A 15 15.91 10.67 3.51
N ASN A 16 15.53 9.52 2.94
CA ASN A 16 14.90 9.44 1.61
C ASN A 16 13.40 9.07 1.65
N MET A 17 12.73 9.20 2.81
CA MET A 17 11.28 9.00 2.88
C MET A 17 10.56 10.20 2.27
N LEU A 18 10.39 10.19 0.95
CA LEU A 18 9.44 11.07 0.27
C LEU A 18 8.01 10.59 0.60
N GLY A 19 7.12 11.53 0.94
CA GLY A 19 5.71 11.21 1.14
C GLY A 19 5.12 10.54 -0.11
N GLN A 20 4.35 9.47 0.09
CA GLN A 20 3.71 8.75 -1.01
C GLN A 20 2.78 9.69 -1.77
N HIS A 21 2.98 9.82 -3.09
CA HIS A 21 2.09 10.59 -3.95
C HIS A 21 0.67 9.99 -3.91
N THR A 22 -0.32 10.80 -3.55
CA THR A 22 -1.75 10.45 -3.56
C THR A 22 -2.27 10.19 -4.98
N TYR A 23 -1.65 10.82 -5.98
CA TYR A 23 -1.81 10.51 -7.40
C TYR A 23 -0.52 9.84 -7.87
N GLY A 24 -0.43 8.52 -7.69
CA GLY A 24 0.67 7.76 -8.29
C GLY A 24 0.49 7.69 -9.80
N THR A 25 1.60 7.64 -10.54
CA THR A 25 1.56 7.35 -11.99
C THR A 25 0.81 6.05 -12.32
N SER A 26 0.64 5.17 -11.31
CA SER A 26 -0.07 3.89 -11.36
C SER A 26 -1.34 3.82 -10.48
N GLY A 27 -1.84 4.96 -9.97
CA GLY A 27 -3.12 4.99 -9.25
C GLY A 27 -3.12 4.39 -7.84
N LEU A 28 -1.99 4.47 -7.13
CA LEU A 28 -1.77 3.81 -5.84
C LEU A 28 -2.72 4.25 -4.70
N LEU A 29 -3.44 5.37 -4.86
CA LEU A 29 -4.41 5.89 -3.88
C LEU A 29 -5.67 6.46 -4.53
N TYR A 30 -5.56 7.24 -5.61
CA TYR A 30 -6.67 7.68 -6.46
C TYR A 30 -6.43 7.34 -7.93
N SER A 31 -7.53 7.29 -8.71
CA SER A 31 -7.64 6.96 -10.14
C SER A 31 -6.30 6.91 -10.90
N PRO A 32 -5.98 5.79 -11.59
CA PRO A 32 -4.73 5.64 -12.31
C PRO A 32 -4.56 6.79 -13.30
N THR A 33 -3.44 7.50 -13.21
CA THR A 33 -2.93 8.23 -14.35
C THR A 33 -2.34 7.20 -15.31
N ALA A 34 -2.36 7.45 -16.62
CA ALA A 34 -1.91 6.49 -17.62
C ALA A 34 -0.40 6.61 -17.90
N GLU A 35 0.38 7.21 -16.99
CA GLU A 35 1.80 7.44 -17.17
C GLU A 35 2.63 6.35 -16.51
N MET A 36 3.59 5.80 -17.23
CA MET A 36 4.49 4.80 -16.66
C MET A 36 5.61 5.48 -15.87
N GLN A 37 6.13 4.77 -14.88
CA GLN A 37 7.41 5.09 -14.24
C GLN A 37 8.56 4.97 -15.24
N LYS A 38 9.71 5.52 -14.87
CA LYS A 38 10.93 5.37 -15.67
C LYS A 38 11.30 3.88 -15.80
N ASP A 39 11.82 3.48 -16.97
CA ASP A 39 12.31 2.13 -17.19
C ASP A 39 13.37 1.73 -16.15
N LYS A 40 13.40 0.43 -15.81
CA LYS A 40 14.29 -0.18 -14.80
C LYS A 40 14.02 0.32 -13.37
N THR A 41 12.77 0.67 -13.09
CA THR A 41 12.34 1.09 -11.76
C THR A 41 11.55 -0.02 -11.08
N VAL A 42 11.82 -0.22 -9.79
CA VAL A 42 11.01 -1.05 -8.90
C VAL A 42 10.53 -0.16 -7.77
N MET A 43 9.22 -0.10 -7.57
CA MET A 43 8.60 0.57 -6.42
C MET A 43 7.84 -0.44 -5.58
N ILE A 44 8.09 -0.41 -4.28
CA ILE A 44 7.35 -1.20 -3.30
C ILE A 44 6.95 -0.27 -2.17
N GLY A 45 5.75 -0.45 -1.65
CA GLY A 45 5.30 0.33 -0.51
C GLY A 45 3.93 -0.08 -0.03
N GLY A 46 3.48 0.64 0.98
CA GLY A 46 2.14 0.53 1.52
C GLY A 46 1.77 1.83 2.20
N SER A 47 0.48 2.10 2.25
CA SER A 47 -0.10 3.27 2.88
C SER A 47 -1.31 2.90 3.73
N MET A 48 -1.53 3.70 4.77
CA MET A 48 -2.77 3.69 5.53
C MET A 48 -3.84 4.45 4.74
N ILE A 49 -5.01 3.85 4.62
CA ILE A 49 -6.18 4.42 3.98
C ILE A 49 -7.25 4.58 5.04
N ASP A 50 -7.71 5.82 5.20
CA ASP A 50 -8.82 6.16 6.07
C ASP A 50 -10.14 5.57 5.55
N HIS A 51 -10.99 5.10 6.46
CA HIS A 51 -12.28 4.51 6.14
C HIS A 51 -13.14 5.42 5.25
N ASN A 52 -13.11 6.73 5.47
CA ASN A 52 -13.94 7.70 4.75
C ASN A 52 -13.46 7.97 3.32
N ILE A 53 -12.28 7.48 2.94
CA ILE A 53 -11.72 7.63 1.59
C ILE A 53 -12.20 6.51 0.65
N TYR A 54 -12.71 5.39 1.20
CA TYR A 54 -13.20 4.31 0.37
C TYR A 54 -14.40 4.76 -0.47
N ARG A 55 -14.30 4.58 -1.79
CA ARG A 55 -15.44 4.76 -2.70
C ARG A 55 -16.30 3.50 -2.82
N ASP A 56 -15.78 2.36 -2.37
CA ASP A 56 -16.41 1.05 -2.49
C ASP A 56 -17.26 0.75 -1.26
N ALA A 57 -18.49 0.28 -1.48
CA ALA A 57 -19.50 0.05 -0.45
C ALA A 57 -19.14 -1.12 0.48
N TYR A 58 -18.34 -2.08 0.02
CA TYR A 58 -17.95 -3.23 0.83
C TYR A 58 -17.10 -2.80 2.04
N TRP A 59 -16.11 -1.93 1.85
CA TRP A 59 -15.25 -1.49 2.95
C TRP A 59 -15.96 -0.52 3.90
N ASN A 60 -16.80 0.37 3.35
CA ASN A 60 -17.57 1.33 4.16
C ASN A 60 -18.64 0.67 5.05
N ALA A 61 -19.13 -0.51 4.68
CA ALA A 61 -20.23 -1.15 5.39
C ALA A 61 -19.80 -1.99 6.61
N HIS A 62 -18.49 -2.15 6.87
CA HIS A 62 -17.98 -3.09 7.87
C HIS A 62 -17.09 -2.39 8.90
N ASP A 63 -17.40 -2.59 10.18
CA ASP A 63 -16.72 -1.98 11.32
C ASP A 63 -15.25 -2.40 11.42
N GLU A 64 -14.88 -3.57 10.87
CA GLU A 64 -13.50 -4.06 10.87
C GLU A 64 -12.53 -3.11 10.15
N TYR A 65 -13.03 -2.29 9.24
CA TYR A 65 -12.23 -1.32 8.49
C TYR A 65 -12.27 0.11 9.07
N ASN A 66 -12.85 0.29 10.24
CA ASN A 66 -12.86 1.56 10.98
C ASN A 66 -11.69 1.61 11.99
N PRO A 67 -10.89 2.69 12.07
CA PRO A 67 -10.92 3.89 11.24
C PRO A 67 -10.05 3.82 9.98
N TYR A 68 -9.24 2.77 9.83
CA TYR A 68 -8.36 2.62 8.67
C TYR A 68 -8.14 1.15 8.29
N THR A 69 -7.70 0.96 7.06
CA THR A 69 -7.01 -0.25 6.62
C THR A 69 -5.76 0.15 5.84
N TYR A 70 -5.01 -0.84 5.33
CA TYR A 70 -3.74 -0.62 4.66
C TYR A 70 -3.83 -1.09 3.21
N ASN A 71 -3.08 -0.47 2.32
CA ASN A 71 -2.77 -1.04 1.02
C ASN A 71 -1.29 -1.40 0.94
N TYR A 72 -0.99 -2.24 -0.02
CA TYR A 72 0.37 -2.59 -0.40
C TYR A 72 0.43 -2.69 -1.91
N TYR A 73 1.58 -2.30 -2.45
CA TYR A 73 1.78 -2.27 -3.88
C TYR A 73 3.19 -2.68 -4.26
N LEU A 74 3.27 -3.24 -5.45
CA LEU A 74 4.49 -3.59 -6.15
C LEU A 74 4.33 -3.10 -7.58
N ASN A 75 5.24 -2.23 -8.01
CA ASN A 75 5.30 -1.74 -9.37
C ASN A 75 6.69 -2.02 -9.94
N ILE A 76 6.73 -2.68 -11.09
CA ILE A 76 7.97 -3.05 -11.79
C ILE A 76 7.85 -2.56 -13.24
N THR A 77 8.70 -1.61 -13.61
CA THR A 77 8.79 -1.09 -14.97
C THR A 77 10.07 -1.58 -15.60
N LEU A 78 9.96 -2.59 -16.47
CA LEU A 78 11.12 -3.25 -17.08
C LEU A 78 11.61 -2.52 -18.32
N PHE A 79 10.68 -2.06 -19.15
CA PHE A 79 10.94 -1.40 -20.42
C PHE A 79 10.14 -0.10 -20.51
N PRO A 80 10.52 0.84 -21.41
CA PRO A 80 9.75 2.07 -21.64
C PRO A 80 8.30 1.87 -22.10
N TRP A 81 7.90 0.64 -22.39
CA TRP A 81 6.56 0.25 -22.85
C TRP A 81 5.90 -0.84 -21.99
N LEU A 82 6.58 -1.37 -20.96
CA LEU A 82 6.03 -2.40 -20.07
C LEU A 82 6.22 -2.06 -18.60
N GLU A 83 5.09 -1.82 -17.94
CA GLU A 83 4.95 -1.65 -16.49
C GLU A 83 3.96 -2.69 -15.98
N ILE A 84 4.33 -3.37 -14.90
CA ILE A 84 3.47 -4.33 -14.20
C ILE A 84 3.26 -3.78 -12.80
N ALA A 85 2.02 -3.35 -12.52
CA ALA A 85 1.62 -2.85 -11.22
C ALA A 85 0.62 -3.81 -10.55
N TYR A 86 0.91 -4.17 -9.31
CA TYR A 86 0.03 -4.89 -8.41
C TYR A 86 -0.27 -3.98 -7.21
N THR A 87 -1.54 -3.75 -6.94
CA THR A 87 -2.01 -3.01 -5.77
C THR A 87 -3.15 -3.76 -5.13
N CYS A 88 -3.11 -3.89 -3.80
CA CYS A 88 -4.14 -4.57 -3.04
C CYS A 88 -4.38 -3.86 -1.72
N THR A 89 -5.64 -3.85 -1.29
CA THR A 89 -6.05 -3.44 0.05
C THR A 89 -6.04 -4.66 0.97
N LEU A 90 -5.50 -4.50 2.17
CA LEU A 90 -5.56 -5.50 3.21
C LEU A 90 -7.01 -5.67 3.67
N VAL A 91 -7.43 -6.92 3.70
CA VAL A 91 -8.77 -7.34 4.06
C VAL A 91 -8.69 -8.00 5.43
N LYS A 92 -9.54 -7.56 6.36
CA LYS A 92 -9.71 -8.22 7.65
C LYS A 92 -10.87 -9.19 7.52
N GLY A 93 -10.80 -10.34 8.18
CA GLY A 93 -11.94 -11.25 8.18
C GLY A 93 -13.17 -10.56 8.78
N ILE A 94 -14.29 -10.54 8.06
CA ILE A 94 -15.54 -9.96 8.57
C ILE A 94 -16.17 -10.96 9.54
N HIS A 95 -16.59 -10.48 10.72
CA HIS A 95 -17.27 -11.32 11.69
C HIS A 95 -18.58 -11.88 11.13
N GLY A 96 -18.80 -13.18 11.31
CA GLY A 96 -19.99 -13.86 10.79
C GLY A 96 -19.97 -14.13 9.28
N SER A 97 -18.86 -13.84 8.59
CA SER A 97 -18.69 -14.21 7.19
C SER A 97 -18.50 -15.71 7.03
N ASN A 98 -19.22 -16.32 6.07
CA ASN A 98 -19.01 -17.70 5.66
C ASN A 98 -17.79 -17.88 4.74
N TYR A 99 -17.20 -16.78 4.26
CA TYR A 99 -16.04 -16.79 3.38
C TYR A 99 -14.72 -16.82 4.16
N TRP A 100 -14.66 -16.09 5.28
CA TRP A 100 -13.47 -16.00 6.11
C TRP A 100 -13.51 -17.00 7.26
N PRO A 101 -12.44 -17.77 7.51
CA PRO A 101 -12.35 -18.62 8.68
C PRO A 101 -12.42 -17.78 9.96
N GLN A 102 -13.10 -18.28 10.99
CA GLN A 102 -13.35 -17.54 12.23
C GLN A 102 -12.06 -17.03 12.91
N GLN A 103 -10.94 -17.72 12.68
CA GLN A 103 -9.63 -17.37 13.21
C GLN A 103 -9.07 -16.05 12.64
N THR A 104 -9.51 -15.63 11.44
CA THR A 104 -9.06 -14.42 10.75
C THR A 104 -10.00 -13.23 10.95
N TRP A 105 -11.10 -13.40 11.71
CA TRP A 105 -12.03 -12.30 11.93
C TRP A 105 -11.40 -11.17 12.74
N GLY A 106 -11.56 -9.93 12.26
CA GLY A 106 -10.98 -8.72 12.85
C GLY A 106 -9.46 -8.65 12.82
N LYS A 107 -8.77 -9.59 12.14
CA LYS A 107 -7.32 -9.69 12.07
C LYS A 107 -6.80 -9.43 10.67
#